data_AF-A0A1Y4FJ98-F1
#
_entry.id   AF-A0A1Y4FJ98-F1
#
_cell.length_a   1.000
_cell.length_b   1.000
_cell.length_c   1.000
_cell.angle_alpha   90.00
_cell.angle_beta   90.00
_cell.angle_gamma   90.00
#
_symmetry.space_group_name_H-M   'P 1'
#
loop_
_entity.id
_entity.type
_entity.pdbx_description
1 polymer ?
#
loop_
_entity_poly.entity_id
_entity_poly.type
_entity_poly.pdbx_seq_one_letter_code
_entity_poly.pdbx_strand_id
1 'polypeptide(L)' 'MNDAREECSELHYYINGLENLTQFLQVVEEISAETGMSDWVMTHRGIRMAYCWQDAKAVIKGAMSEETYIGRNRLPEVG' A
#
# COMPACT_ATOMS: atom_id res chain seq x y z
N MET A 1 22.98 -7.54 28.01
CA MET A 1 22.78 -6.44 27.04
C MET A 1 21.34 -6.52 26.60
N ASN A 2 20.58 -5.44 26.80
CA ASN A 2 19.14 -5.38 26.56
C ASN A 2 18.84 -5.52 25.07
N ASP A 3 18.04 -6.53 24.71
CA ASP A 3 17.30 -6.56 23.45
C ASP A 3 16.22 -5.48 23.52
N ALA A 4 16.58 -4.23 23.21
CA ALA A 4 15.60 -3.20 22.94
C ALA A 4 14.89 -3.60 21.64
N ARG A 5 13.81 -4.37 21.76
CA ARG A 5 12.82 -4.49 20.69
C ARG A 5 12.36 -3.06 20.40
N GLU A 6 12.68 -2.55 19.21
CA GLU A 6 12.11 -1.29 18.74
C GLU A 6 10.60 -1.36 18.92
N GLU A 7 10.02 -0.45 19.70
CA GLU A 7 8.58 -0.33 19.86
C GLU A 7 8.01 0.18 18.52
N CYS A 8 7.73 -0.74 17.59
CA CYS A 8 7.05 -0.42 16.36
C CYS A 8 5.60 -0.01 16.70
N SER A 9 5.31 1.28 16.61
CA SER A 9 3.94 1.77 16.61
C SER A 9 3.36 1.64 15.22
N GLU A 10 2.15 1.10 15.12
CA GLU A 10 1.44 0.93 13.86
C GLU A 10 0.35 1.99 13.68
N LEU A 11 0.14 2.44 12.44
CA LEU A 11 -0.93 3.36 12.07
C LEU A 11 -1.83 2.73 11.01
N HIS A 12 -3.14 2.68 11.30
CA HIS A 12 -4.14 2.01 10.47
C HIS A 12 -5.12 3.03 9.89
N TYR A 13 -5.26 3.05 8.56
CA TYR A 13 -6.18 3.93 7.84
C TYR A 13 -7.33 3.13 7.22
N TYR A 14 -8.55 3.63 7.39
CA TYR A 14 -9.75 3.08 6.76
C TYR A 14 -10.28 4.07 5.72
N ILE A 15 -10.06 3.77 4.45
CA ILE A 15 -10.39 4.65 3.31
C ILE A 15 -11.62 4.10 2.60
N ASN A 16 -12.65 4.92 2.46
CA ASN A 16 -13.93 4.57 1.82
C ASN A 16 -14.25 5.53 0.67
N GLY A 17 -15.18 5.14 -0.21
CA GLY A 17 -15.69 6.01 -1.28
C GLY A 17 -14.83 6.07 -2.54
N LEU A 18 -13.84 5.17 -2.67
CA LEU A 18 -12.99 5.08 -3.85
C LEU A 18 -13.53 4.06 -4.85
N GLU A 19 -13.47 4.39 -6.13
CA GLU A 19 -14.06 3.61 -7.22
C GLU A 19 -13.17 2.47 -7.71
N ASN A 20 -11.85 2.61 -7.59
CA ASN A 20 -10.87 1.68 -8.14
C ASN A 20 -9.52 1.71 -7.39
N LEU A 21 -8.61 0.81 -7.75
CA LEU A 21 -7.30 0.72 -7.12
C LEU A 21 -6.44 1.95 -7.43
N THR A 22 -6.58 2.54 -8.63
CA THR A 22 -5.84 3.73 -9.02
C THR A 22 -6.08 4.89 -8.05
N GLN A 23 -7.34 5.19 -7.72
CA GLN A 23 -7.69 6.23 -6.74
C GLN A 23 -7.16 5.89 -5.34
N PHE A 24 -7.19 4.61 -4.96
CA PHE A 24 -6.61 4.17 -3.69
C PHE A 24 -5.10 4.40 -3.61
N LEU A 25 -4.38 4.09 -4.69
CA LEU A 25 -2.93 4.32 -4.77
C LEU A 25 -2.57 5.81 -4.75
N GLN A 26 -3.40 6.69 -5.32
CA GLN A 26 -3.21 8.14 -5.23
C GLN A 26 -3.26 8.63 -3.78
N VAL A 27 -4.26 8.17 -3.01
CA VAL A 27 -4.37 8.54 -1.58
C VAL A 27 -3.20 7.99 -0.77
N VAL A 28 -2.79 6.73 -1.02
CA VAL A 28 -1.64 6.13 -0.33
C VAL A 28 -0.33 6.88 -0.66
N GLU A 29 -0.16 7.35 -1.91
CA GLU A 29 0.99 8.17 -2.29
C GLU A 29 1.05 9.49 -1.50
N GLU A 30 -0.09 10.18 -1.36
CA GLU A 30 -0.19 11.41 -0.56
C GLU A 30 0.13 11.17 0.92
N ILE A 31 -0.45 10.11 1.51
CA ILE A 31 -0.17 9.74 2.91
C ILE A 31 1.32 9.41 3.09
N SER A 32 1.91 8.63 2.18
CA SER A 32 3.34 8.29 2.24
C SER A 32 4.23 9.52 2.12
N ALA A 33 3.88 10.47 1.24
CA ALA A 33 4.62 11.72 1.07
C ALA A 33 4.55 12.63 2.32
N GLU A 34 3.38 12.72 2.98
CA GLU A 34 3.18 13.54 4.17
C GLU A 34 3.84 12.93 5.42
N THR A 35 3.71 11.61 5.59
CA THR A 35 4.16 10.91 6.81
C THR A 35 5.63 10.46 6.74
N GLY A 36 6.20 10.37 5.53
CA GLY A 36 7.51 9.76 5.31
C GLY A 36 7.54 8.24 5.57
N MET A 37 6.40 7.62 5.88
CA MET A 37 6.32 6.18 6.11
C MET A 37 6.54 5.40 4.81
N SER A 38 7.28 4.30 4.94
CA SER A 38 7.56 3.33 3.90
C SER A 38 7.07 1.94 4.31
N ASP A 39 7.13 0.96 3.41
CA ASP A 39 6.81 -0.46 3.66
C ASP A 39 5.37 -0.74 4.12
N TRP A 40 4.41 0.00 3.57
CA TRP A 40 3.00 -0.19 3.87
C TRP A 40 2.48 -1.54 3.38
N VAL A 41 1.68 -2.19 4.23
CA VAL A 41 0.79 -3.25 3.80
C VAL A 41 -0.60 -2.68 3.65
N MET A 42 -1.18 -2.85 2.46
CA MET A 42 -2.47 -2.29 2.10
C MET A 42 -3.43 -3.39 1.68
N THR A 43 -4.71 -3.19 1.98
CA THR A 43 -5.78 -4.12 1.58
C THR A 43 -6.81 -3.37 0.75
N HIS A 44 -7.01 -3.79 -0.49
CA HIS A 44 -8.01 -3.24 -1.39
C HIS A 44 -8.93 -4.37 -1.88
N ARG A 45 -10.25 -4.23 -1.66
CA ARG A 45 -11.26 -5.24 -2.04
C ARG A 45 -10.91 -6.67 -1.57
N GLY A 46 -10.39 -6.78 -0.35
CA GLY A 46 -9.98 -8.06 0.26
C GLY A 46 -8.63 -8.59 -0.20
N ILE A 47 -7.94 -7.91 -1.13
CA ILE A 47 -6.62 -8.31 -1.61
C ILE A 47 -5.56 -7.55 -0.85
N ARG A 48 -4.70 -8.28 -0.14
CA ARG A 48 -3.56 -7.75 0.61
C ARG A 48 -2.34 -7.60 -0.30
N MET A 49 -1.68 -6.45 -0.24
CA MET A 49 -0.55 -6.10 -1.10
C MET A 49 0.51 -5.30 -0.33
N ALA A 50 1.77 -5.43 -0.74
CA ALA A 50 2.82 -4.51 -0.33
C ALA A 50 2.78 -3.25 -1.20
N TYR A 51 2.95 -2.07 -0.60
CA TYR A 51 3.03 -0.83 -1.35
C TYR A 51 4.40 -0.68 -2.02
N CYS A 52 4.41 -0.73 -3.34
CA CYS A 52 5.57 -0.36 -4.16
C CYS A 52 5.34 0.98 -4.85
N TRP A 53 6.12 2.01 -4.49
CA TRP A 53 5.95 3.37 -5.01
C TRP A 53 6.18 3.46 -6.53
N GLN A 54 7.09 2.64 -7.07
CA GLN A 54 7.41 2.64 -8.51
C GLN A 54 6.24 2.10 -9.33
N ASP A 55 5.73 0.93 -8.93
CA ASP A 55 4.57 0.31 -9.57
C ASP A 55 3.32 1.17 -9.36
N ALA A 56 3.16 1.80 -8.19
CA ALA A 56 2.01 2.66 -7.90
C ALA A 56 2.00 3.87 -8.84
N LYS A 57 3.14 4.55 -9.01
CA LYS A 57 3.28 5.63 -9.99
C LYS A 57 3.02 5.16 -11.43
N ALA A 58 3.40 3.93 -11.78
CA ALA A 58 3.12 3.40 -13.10
C ALA A 58 1.60 3.20 -13.33
N VAL A 59 0.86 2.70 -12.33
CA VAL A 59 -0.61 2.59 -12.39
C VAL A 59 -1.27 3.96 -12.49
N ILE A 60 -0.89 4.90 -11.61
CA ILE A 60 -1.46 6.26 -11.57
C ILE A 60 -1.27 7.00 -12.90
N LYS A 61 -0.13 6.79 -13.58
CA LYS A 61 0.17 7.39 -14.89
C LYS A 61 -0.44 6.61 -16.07
N GLY A 62 -1.16 5.52 -15.83
CA GLY A 62 -1.74 4.66 -16.87
C GLY A 62 -0.72 3.81 -17.64
N ALA A 63 0.52 3.70 -17.15
CA ALA A 63 1.57 2.87 -17.75
C ALA A 63 1.52 1.40 -17.30
N MET A 64 0.73 1.08 -16.28
CA MET A 64 0.50 -0.27 -15.75
C MET A 64 -0.98 -0.47 -15.43
N SER A 65 -1.52 -1.67 -15.68
CA SER A 65 -2.88 -2.00 -15.27
C SER A 65 -2.96 -2.35 -13.78
N GLU A 66 -4.13 -2.11 -13.18
CA GLU A 66 -4.41 -2.49 -11.78
C GLU A 66 -4.19 -3.99 -11.53
N GLU A 67 -4.56 -4.85 -12.49
CA GLU A 67 -4.36 -6.29 -12.42
C GLU A 67 -2.88 -6.68 -12.35
N THR A 68 -2.04 -6.00 -13.16
CA THR A 68 -0.59 -6.24 -13.16
C THR A 68 0.02 -5.82 -11.82
N TYR A 69 -0.41 -4.68 -11.30
CA TYR A 69 0.02 -4.20 -9.99
C TYR A 69 -0.30 -5.20 -8.89
N ILE A 70 -1.57 -5.65 -8.84
CA ILE A 70 -2.02 -6.65 -7.88
C ILE A 70 -1.17 -7.92 -8.02
N GLY A 71 -1.00 -8.44 -9.24
CA GLY A 71 -0.24 -9.66 -9.46
C GLY A 71 1.22 -9.60 -8.97
N ARG A 72 1.86 -8.43 -9.09
CA ARG A 72 3.26 -8.23 -8.64
C ARG A 72 3.40 -8.02 -7.14
N ASN A 73 2.44 -7.34 -6.54
CA ASN A 73 2.57 -6.82 -5.17
C ASN A 73 1.71 -7.58 -4.15
N ARG A 74 0.93 -8.58 -4.59
CA ARG A 74 0.08 -9.39 -3.71
C ARG A 74 0.91 -10.13 -2.66
N LEU A 75 0.42 -10.07 -1.42
CA LEU A 75 0.96 -10.82 -0.29
C LEU A 75 0.12 -12.08 -0.04
N PRO A 76 0.69 -13.12 0.60
CA PRO A 76 -0.08 -14.28 1.03
C PRO A 76 -1.24 -13.89 1.93
N GLU A 77 -2.33 -14.65 1.83
CA GLU A 77 -3.43 -14.58 2.80
C GLU A 77 -2.89 -15.00 4.17
N VAL A 78 -3.33 -14.28 5.22
CA VAL A 78 -2.95 -14.61 6.59
C VAL A 78 -3.90 -15.73 7.02
N GLY A 79 -3.35 -16.92 7.24
CA GLY A 79 -4.10 -18.10 7.71
C GLY A 79 -4.57 -17.98 9.15
#